data_AF-A0A0Q8HDP1-F1
#
_entry.id   AF-A0A0Q8HDP1-F1
#
_cell.length_a   1.000
_cell.length_b   1.000
_cell.length_c   1.000
_cell.angle_alpha   90.00
_cell.angle_beta   90.00
_cell.angle_gamma   90.00
#
_symmetry.space_group_name_H-M   'P 1'
#
loop_
_entity.id
_entity.type
_entity.pdbx_description
1 polymer ?
#
loop_
_entity_poly.entity_id
_entity_poly.type
_entity_poly.pdbx_seq_one_letter_code
_entity_poly.pdbx_strand_id
1 'polypeptide(L)'
;MTAPTTVHQQASLDSLMERLDEPQVAAALTNLLDHADLLAILIVGLDGLVGRSETIGAALAEAITDLRGVASSGNGDVVASLGALSGVLPKLAPMITDIIESGLIDHVIDSGITDPAMIIEISRIGRGLTGGAASAKTDPIQVNGLFSAMKLLKDPDIQRAVSYFAAVAKSIGVELAKS
;
A
#
# COMPACT_ATOMS: atom_id res chain seq x y z
N MET A 1 -37.75 35.93 -42.22
CA MET A 1 -37.26 36.35 -40.89
C MET A 1 -36.53 35.17 -40.28
N THR A 2 -35.22 35.08 -40.43
CA THR A 2 -34.40 33.95 -39.95
C THR A 2 -33.07 34.50 -39.44
N ALA A 3 -32.87 34.53 -38.12
CA ALA A 3 -31.58 34.45 -37.42
C ALA A 3 -31.75 34.93 -35.95
N PRO A 4 -31.82 34.00 -34.98
CA PRO A 4 -31.16 34.27 -33.70
C PRO A 4 -30.23 33.13 -33.23
N THR A 5 -30.21 31.98 -33.89
CA THR A 5 -29.49 30.79 -33.37
C THR A 5 -27.96 30.84 -33.55
N THR A 6 -27.45 31.55 -34.56
CA THR A 6 -26.01 31.62 -34.84
C THR A 6 -25.22 32.43 -33.81
N VAL A 7 -25.78 33.52 -33.29
CA VAL A 7 -25.05 34.46 -32.42
C VAL A 7 -24.73 33.85 -31.05
N HIS A 8 -25.65 33.07 -30.46
CA HIS A 8 -25.40 32.41 -29.16
C HIS A 8 -24.41 31.24 -29.27
N GLN A 9 -24.37 30.58 -30.43
CA GLN A 9 -23.43 29.49 -30.67
C GLN A 9 -22.02 30.00 -31.01
N GLN A 10 -21.91 31.16 -31.65
CA GLN A 10 -20.63 31.82 -31.90
C GLN A 10 -20.02 32.36 -30.60
N ALA A 11 -20.80 33.04 -29.75
CA ALA A 11 -20.31 33.55 -28.47
C ALA A 11 -19.86 32.43 -27.50
N SER A 12 -20.51 31.27 -27.53
CA SER A 12 -20.09 30.11 -26.73
C SER A 12 -18.85 29.41 -27.29
N LEU A 13 -18.70 29.37 -28.62
CA LEU A 13 -17.47 28.87 -29.26
C LEU A 13 -16.29 29.78 -28.97
N ASP A 14 -16.46 31.09 -29.05
CA ASP A 14 -15.39 32.06 -28.76
C ASP A 14 -14.92 31.95 -27.30
N SER A 15 -15.85 31.80 -26.34
CA SER A 15 -15.50 31.58 -24.94
C SER A 15 -14.82 30.22 -24.68
N LEU A 16 -15.19 29.17 -25.43
CA LEU A 16 -14.50 27.88 -25.36
C LEU A 16 -13.09 27.96 -25.95
N MET A 17 -12.91 28.69 -27.05
CA MET A 17 -11.61 28.91 -27.67
C MET A 17 -10.68 29.71 -26.73
N GLU A 18 -11.19 30.74 -26.07
CA GLU A 18 -10.44 31.51 -25.07
C GLU A 18 -9.97 30.64 -23.89
N ARG A 19 -10.81 29.71 -23.43
CA ARG A 19 -10.42 28.75 -22.38
C ARG A 19 -9.47 27.66 -22.89
N LEU A 20 -9.55 27.28 -24.16
CA LEU A 20 -8.63 26.31 -24.78
C LEU A 20 -7.25 26.92 -25.08
N ASP A 21 -7.16 28.24 -25.22
CA ASP A 21 -5.88 28.96 -25.30
C ASP A 21 -5.14 29.01 -23.94
N GLU A 22 -5.82 28.68 -22.83
CA GLU A 22 -5.16 28.52 -21.54
C GLU A 22 -4.32 27.22 -21.51
N PRO A 23 -3.00 27.28 -21.26
CA PRO A 23 -2.11 26.13 -21.38
C PRO A 23 -2.44 25.00 -20.39
N GLN A 24 -3.00 25.35 -19.22
CA GLN A 24 -3.44 24.37 -18.24
C GLN A 24 -4.69 23.60 -18.71
N VAL A 25 -5.62 24.28 -19.38
CA VAL A 25 -6.86 23.68 -19.89
C VAL A 25 -6.56 22.81 -21.11
N ALA A 26 -5.71 23.29 -22.04
CA ALA A 26 -5.27 22.50 -23.19
C ALA A 26 -4.52 21.22 -22.77
N ALA A 27 -3.63 21.32 -21.76
CA ALA A 27 -2.91 20.18 -21.23
C ALA A 27 -3.85 19.18 -20.54
N ALA A 28 -4.81 19.66 -19.75
CA ALA A 28 -5.82 18.81 -19.11
C ALA A 28 -6.73 18.13 -20.14
N LEU A 29 -7.16 18.84 -21.19
CA LEU A 29 -7.97 18.26 -22.27
C LEU A 29 -7.19 17.21 -23.07
N THR A 30 -5.92 17.49 -23.37
CA THR A 30 -5.04 16.55 -24.07
C THR A 30 -4.84 15.29 -23.24
N ASN A 31 -4.56 15.43 -21.95
CA ASN A 31 -4.44 14.30 -21.03
C ASN A 31 -5.76 13.49 -20.94
N LEU A 32 -6.91 14.16 -20.91
CA LEU A 32 -8.22 13.51 -20.90
C LEU A 32 -8.51 12.75 -22.20
N LEU A 33 -8.10 13.32 -23.35
CA LEU A 33 -8.24 12.73 -24.67
C LEU A 33 -7.27 11.55 -24.88
N ASP A 34 -6.04 11.66 -24.37
CA ASP A 34 -5.01 10.61 -24.41
C ASP A 34 -5.42 9.37 -23.61
N HIS A 35 -6.30 9.52 -22.61
CA HIS A 35 -6.82 8.45 -21.76
C HIS A 35 -8.32 8.23 -21.93
N ALA A 36 -8.89 8.61 -23.08
CA ALA A 36 -10.32 8.49 -23.35
C ALA A 36 -10.81 7.03 -23.38
N ASP A 37 -9.92 6.08 -23.67
CA ASP A 37 -10.13 4.64 -23.58
C ASP A 37 -10.32 4.17 -22.12
N LEU A 38 -9.52 4.70 -21.18
CA LEU A 38 -9.67 4.43 -19.75
C LEU A 38 -10.98 5.02 -19.21
N LEU A 39 -11.41 6.19 -19.71
CA LEU A 39 -12.71 6.76 -19.37
C LEU A 39 -13.87 5.89 -19.85
N ALA A 40 -13.77 5.31 -21.04
CA ALA A 40 -14.77 4.37 -21.54
C ALA A 40 -14.86 3.11 -20.66
N ILE A 41 -13.71 2.58 -20.22
CA ILE A 41 -13.65 1.44 -19.30
C ILE A 41 -14.23 1.78 -17.93
N LEU A 42 -13.96 2.99 -17.41
CA LEU A 42 -14.52 3.46 -16.14
C LEU A 42 -16.04 3.61 -16.22
N ILE A 43 -16.58 4.10 -17.33
CA ILE A 43 -18.03 4.24 -17.54
C ILE A 43 -18.69 2.85 -17.58
N VAL A 44 -18.10 1.89 -18.29
CA VAL A 44 -18.59 0.50 -18.33
C VAL A 44 -18.46 -0.20 -16.97
N GLY A 45 -17.35 0.05 -16.26
CA GLY A 45 -17.14 -0.44 -14.90
C GLY A 45 -18.14 0.13 -13.91
N LEU A 46 -18.46 1.42 -14.03
CA LEU A 46 -19.45 2.10 -13.19
C LEU A 46 -20.87 1.58 -13.48
N ASP A 47 -21.22 1.34 -14.75
CA ASP A 47 -22.50 0.72 -15.12
C ASP A 47 -22.62 -0.71 -14.55
N GLY A 48 -21.53 -1.48 -14.60
CA GLY A 48 -21.45 -2.79 -13.95
C GLY A 48 -21.55 -2.73 -12.42
N LEU A 49 -20.99 -1.70 -11.78
CA LEU A 49 -21.07 -1.48 -10.34
C LEU A 49 -22.48 -1.05 -9.93
N VAL A 50 -23.12 -0.15 -10.67
CA VAL A 50 -24.50 0.30 -10.43
C VAL A 50 -25.48 -0.86 -10.66
N GLY A 51 -25.32 -1.63 -11.74
CA GLY A 51 -26.16 -2.80 -12.02
C GLY A 51 -26.03 -3.91 -10.98
N ARG A 52 -24.89 -4.02 -10.30
CA ARG A 52 -24.64 -4.98 -9.20
C ARG A 52 -24.78 -4.37 -7.81
N SER A 53 -25.08 -3.08 -7.71
CA SER A 53 -25.15 -2.36 -6.43
C SER A 53 -26.27 -2.89 -5.53
N GLU A 54 -27.37 -3.37 -6.11
CA GLU A 54 -28.46 -4.02 -5.37
C GLU A 54 -27.98 -5.33 -4.73
N THR A 55 -27.24 -6.17 -5.48
CA THR A 55 -26.70 -7.44 -4.98
C THR A 55 -25.55 -7.25 -3.99
N ILE A 56 -24.68 -6.27 -4.22
CA ILE A 56 -23.57 -5.93 -3.31
C ILE A 56 -24.14 -5.27 -2.04
N GLY A 57 -25.15 -4.41 -2.18
CA GLY A 57 -25.86 -3.78 -1.07
C GLY A 57 -26.58 -4.81 -0.20
N ALA A 58 -27.26 -5.78 -0.81
CA ALA A 58 -27.88 -6.90 -0.10
C ALA A 58 -26.82 -7.75 0.63
N ALA A 59 -25.73 -8.14 -0.05
CA ALA A 59 -24.65 -8.91 0.56
C ALA A 59 -23.95 -8.16 1.70
N LEU A 60 -23.81 -6.83 1.58
CA LEU A 60 -23.21 -5.98 2.61
C LEU A 60 -24.16 -5.78 3.80
N ALA A 61 -25.45 -5.59 3.55
CA ALA A 61 -26.46 -5.49 4.59
C ALA A 61 -26.60 -6.81 5.37
N GLU A 62 -26.51 -7.94 4.68
CA GLU A 62 -26.49 -9.27 5.26
C GLU A 62 -25.21 -9.50 6.06
N ALA A 63 -24.03 -9.13 5.53
CA ALA A 63 -22.77 -9.18 6.26
C ALA A 63 -22.76 -8.29 7.52
N ILE A 64 -23.37 -7.10 7.48
CA ILE A 64 -23.53 -6.23 8.66
C ILE A 64 -24.49 -6.86 9.67
N THR A 65 -25.56 -7.49 9.20
CA THR A 65 -26.54 -8.16 10.06
C THR A 65 -25.92 -9.38 10.73
N ASP A 66 -25.14 -10.18 10.01
CA ASP A 66 -24.37 -11.30 10.52
C ASP A 66 -23.30 -10.84 11.50
N LEU A 67 -22.57 -9.76 11.20
CA LEU A 67 -21.59 -9.19 12.10
C LEU A 67 -22.23 -8.67 13.39
N ARG A 68 -23.41 -8.04 13.29
CA ARG A 68 -24.22 -7.63 14.45
C ARG A 68 -24.77 -8.83 15.21
N GLY A 69 -25.12 -9.91 14.52
CA GLY A 69 -25.53 -11.19 15.09
C GLY A 69 -24.40 -11.84 15.90
N VAL A 70 -23.19 -11.89 15.34
CA VAL A 70 -21.96 -12.38 16.03
C VAL A 70 -21.62 -11.49 17.23
N ALA A 71 -21.74 -10.17 17.08
CA ALA A 71 -21.54 -9.19 18.14
C ALA A 71 -22.52 -9.36 19.32
N SER A 72 -23.77 -9.72 19.04
CA SER A 72 -24.82 -9.91 20.05
C SER A 72 -24.89 -11.35 20.59
N SER A 73 -24.25 -12.32 19.92
CA SER A 73 -24.24 -13.74 20.32
C SER A 73 -23.11 -14.13 21.28
N GLY A 74 -22.31 -13.18 21.77
CA GLY A 74 -21.52 -13.39 22.99
C GLY A 74 -20.00 -13.43 22.88
N ASN A 75 -19.37 -13.00 21.78
CA ASN A 75 -17.93 -12.70 21.78
C ASN A 75 -17.70 -11.18 21.89
N GLY A 76 -17.81 -10.66 23.11
CA GLY A 76 -17.52 -9.25 23.43
C GLY A 76 -16.13 -8.78 22.97
N ASP A 77 -15.22 -9.71 22.69
CA ASP A 77 -13.87 -9.45 22.18
C ASP A 77 -13.84 -8.93 20.74
N VAL A 78 -14.77 -9.36 19.87
CA VAL A 78 -14.84 -8.90 18.46
C VAL A 78 -15.43 -7.48 18.39
N VAL A 79 -16.45 -7.20 19.19
CA VAL A 79 -17.06 -5.85 19.31
C VAL A 79 -16.10 -4.88 19.98
N ALA A 80 -15.38 -5.33 21.02
CA ALA A 80 -14.33 -4.54 21.65
C ALA A 80 -13.15 -4.30 20.69
N SER A 81 -12.78 -5.30 19.88
CA SER A 81 -11.73 -5.16 18.85
C SER A 81 -12.14 -4.21 17.72
N LEU A 82 -13.41 -4.24 17.27
CA LEU A 82 -13.96 -3.28 16.31
C LEU A 82 -14.07 -1.88 16.89
N GLY A 83 -14.47 -1.75 18.16
CA GLY A 83 -14.46 -0.49 18.90
C GLY A 83 -13.05 0.08 19.05
N ALA A 84 -12.08 -0.75 19.41
CA ALA A 84 -10.68 -0.38 19.50
C ALA A 84 -10.12 0.02 18.12
N LEU A 85 -10.43 -0.73 17.07
CA LEU A 85 -10.04 -0.42 15.70
C LEU A 85 -10.66 0.91 15.25
N SER A 86 -11.93 1.17 15.57
CA SER A 86 -12.60 2.44 15.28
C SER A 86 -12.03 3.65 16.04
N GLY A 87 -11.43 3.40 17.21
CA GLY A 87 -10.71 4.44 17.98
C GLY A 87 -9.27 4.65 17.53
N VAL A 88 -8.68 3.65 16.86
CA VAL A 88 -7.29 3.68 16.36
C VAL A 88 -7.23 4.18 14.92
N LEU A 89 -8.21 3.85 14.07
CA LEU A 89 -8.26 4.26 12.66
C LEU A 89 -8.18 5.79 12.47
N PRO A 90 -8.93 6.63 13.22
CA PRO A 90 -8.85 8.09 13.10
C PRO A 90 -7.50 8.65 13.57
N LYS A 91 -6.79 7.91 14.44
CA LYS A 91 -5.46 8.29 14.92
C LYS A 91 -4.35 7.87 13.96
N LEU A 92 -4.59 6.83 13.17
CA LEU A 92 -3.72 6.40 12.08
C LEU A 92 -3.94 7.21 10.80
N ALA A 93 -5.15 7.73 10.59
CA ALA A 93 -5.47 8.55 9.42
C ALA A 93 -4.48 9.69 9.17
N PRO A 94 -4.11 10.56 10.14
CA PRO A 94 -3.12 11.62 9.88
C PRO A 94 -1.73 11.06 9.57
N MET A 95 -1.30 9.97 10.21
CA MET A 95 -0.03 9.32 9.91
C MET A 95 -0.01 8.75 8.48
N ILE A 96 -1.10 8.13 8.05
CA ILE A 96 -1.24 7.59 6.71
C ILE A 96 -1.26 8.72 5.68
N THR A 97 -1.98 9.82 5.96
CA THR A 97 -1.99 11.01 5.10
C THR A 97 -0.60 11.63 5.00
N ASP A 98 0.13 11.79 6.11
CA ASP A 98 1.51 12.31 6.11
C ASP A 98 2.45 11.43 5.27
N ILE A 99 2.30 10.10 5.36
CA ILE A 99 3.11 9.16 4.58
C ILE A 99 2.76 9.23 3.08
N ILE A 100 1.48 9.37 2.73
CA ILE A 100 1.04 9.55 1.34
C ILE A 100 1.55 10.89 0.77
N GLU A 101 1.38 11.99 1.50
CA GLU A 101 1.80 13.33 1.08
C GLU A 101 3.33 13.47 0.96
N SER A 102 4.10 12.69 1.73
CA SER A 102 5.56 12.68 1.66
C SER A 102 6.13 12.05 0.38
N GLY A 103 5.30 11.40 -0.45
CA GLY A 103 5.76 10.66 -1.63
C GLY A 103 6.58 9.40 -1.30
N LEU A 104 6.74 9.07 -0.01
CA LEU A 104 7.46 7.88 0.43
C LEU A 104 6.77 6.61 -0.06
N ILE A 105 5.45 6.58 -0.18
CA ILE A 105 4.73 5.41 -0.69
C ILE A 105 5.13 5.10 -2.13
N ASP A 106 5.18 6.09 -3.00
CA ASP A 106 5.57 5.88 -4.40
C ASP A 106 7.01 5.37 -4.50
N HIS A 107 7.91 5.90 -3.67
CA HIS A 107 9.31 5.44 -3.63
C HIS A 107 9.46 4.04 -3.02
N VAL A 108 8.63 3.71 -2.02
CA VAL A 108 8.57 2.40 -1.35
C VAL A 108 8.01 1.34 -2.31
N ILE A 109 6.92 1.64 -3.04
CA ILE A 109 6.34 0.76 -4.06
C ILE A 109 7.34 0.53 -5.21
N ASP A 110 7.99 1.60 -5.69
CA ASP A 110 8.96 1.51 -6.80
C ASP A 110 10.29 0.83 -6.38
N SER A 111 10.67 0.92 -5.10
CA SER A 111 11.88 0.25 -4.56
C SER A 111 11.76 -1.27 -4.39
N GLY A 112 10.62 -1.87 -4.77
CA GLY A 112 10.43 -3.33 -4.74
C GLY A 112 10.19 -3.92 -3.36
N ILE A 113 9.87 -3.11 -2.35
CA ILE A 113 9.54 -3.60 -0.99
C ILE A 113 8.22 -4.38 -0.94
N THR A 114 7.35 -4.18 -1.93
CA THR A 114 6.11 -4.92 -2.17
C THR A 114 6.33 -6.22 -2.93
N ASP A 115 7.56 -6.51 -3.37
CA ASP A 115 7.90 -7.81 -3.96
C ASP A 115 7.67 -8.91 -2.90
N PRO A 116 6.86 -9.96 -3.22
CA PRO A 116 6.70 -11.12 -2.35
C PRO A 116 8.01 -11.70 -1.82
N ALA A 117 9.09 -11.66 -2.61
CA ALA A 117 10.41 -12.13 -2.20
C ALA A 117 10.99 -11.30 -1.04
N MET A 118 10.83 -9.98 -1.08
CA MET A 118 11.30 -9.05 -0.05
C MET A 118 10.53 -9.26 1.26
N ILE A 119 9.21 -9.43 1.17
CA ILE A 119 8.34 -9.71 2.32
C ILE A 119 8.72 -11.01 3.02
N ILE A 120 9.03 -12.07 2.26
CA ILE A 120 9.52 -13.35 2.80
C ILE A 120 10.83 -13.16 3.56
N GLU A 121 11.73 -12.33 3.04
CA GLU A 121 13.02 -12.05 3.67
C GLU A 121 12.90 -11.23 4.96
N ILE A 122 12.07 -10.17 4.97
CA ILE A 122 11.73 -9.47 6.23
C ILE A 122 11.15 -10.46 7.24
N SER A 123 10.23 -11.31 6.81
CA SER A 123 9.59 -12.29 7.69
C SER A 123 10.60 -13.27 8.29
N ARG A 124 11.61 -13.68 7.51
CA ARG A 124 12.70 -14.54 7.98
C ARG A 124 13.55 -13.86 9.04
N ILE A 125 13.93 -12.60 8.82
CA ILE A 125 14.68 -11.79 9.80
C ILE A 125 13.84 -11.58 11.07
N GLY A 126 12.56 -11.23 10.92
CA GLY A 126 11.63 -11.02 12.03
C GLY A 126 11.43 -12.26 12.89
N ARG A 127 11.28 -13.45 12.28
CA ARG A 127 11.24 -14.73 13.00
C ARG A 127 12.56 -15.04 13.71
N GLY A 128 13.69 -14.76 13.06
CA GLY A 128 15.02 -14.91 13.68
C GLY A 128 15.20 -14.01 14.91
N LEU A 129 14.77 -12.75 14.83
CA LEU A 129 14.84 -11.78 15.93
C LEU A 129 13.94 -12.16 17.09
N THR A 130 12.67 -12.48 16.82
CA THR A 130 11.71 -12.85 17.87
C THR A 130 12.05 -14.20 18.50
N GLY A 131 12.44 -15.19 17.69
CA GLY A 131 12.91 -16.49 18.16
C GLY A 131 14.22 -16.40 18.95
N GLY A 132 15.18 -15.59 18.49
CA GLY A 132 16.44 -15.35 19.18
C GLY A 132 16.24 -14.61 20.51
N ALA A 133 15.38 -13.59 20.54
CA ALA A 133 15.05 -12.86 21.77
C ALA A 133 14.33 -13.73 22.81
N ALA A 134 13.46 -14.65 22.37
CA ALA A 134 12.85 -15.63 23.26
C ALA A 134 13.89 -16.62 23.79
N SER A 135 14.76 -17.14 22.91
CA SER A 135 15.79 -18.11 23.27
C SER A 135 16.84 -17.51 24.21
N ALA A 136 17.20 -16.23 24.05
CA ALA A 136 18.14 -15.54 24.93
C ALA A 136 17.66 -15.44 26.38
N LYS A 137 16.35 -15.54 26.63
CA LYS A 137 15.79 -15.56 28.00
C LYS A 137 15.87 -16.94 28.63
N THR A 138 15.75 -18.00 27.84
CA THR A 138 15.69 -19.39 28.32
C THR A 138 17.05 -20.08 28.30
N ASP A 139 17.87 -19.81 27.28
CA ASP A 139 19.19 -20.37 27.07
C ASP A 139 20.12 -19.28 26.46
N PRO A 140 20.63 -18.37 27.30
CA PRO A 140 21.49 -17.29 26.84
C PRO A 140 22.83 -17.84 26.33
N ILE A 141 23.20 -17.45 25.11
CA ILE A 141 24.53 -17.74 24.56
C ILE A 141 25.58 -16.98 25.36
N GLN A 142 26.35 -17.69 26.18
CA GLN A 142 27.42 -17.11 26.99
C GLN A 142 28.75 -17.12 26.24
N VAL A 143 29.28 -15.93 25.94
CA VAL A 143 30.61 -15.78 25.34
C VAL A 143 31.67 -15.65 26.42
N ASN A 144 32.05 -16.78 27.02
CA ASN A 144 33.04 -16.84 28.09
C ASN A 144 34.48 -16.90 27.51
N GLY A 145 34.90 -15.80 26.87
CA GLY A 145 36.25 -15.60 26.35
C GLY A 145 36.46 -15.97 24.87
N LEU A 146 37.69 -15.72 24.38
CA LEU A 146 38.06 -15.80 22.97
C LEU A 146 37.85 -17.20 22.35
N PHE A 147 38.04 -18.27 23.15
CA PHE A 147 37.82 -19.64 22.70
C PHE A 147 36.32 -19.97 22.51
N SER A 148 35.45 -19.44 23.38
CA SER A 148 33.99 -19.59 23.23
C SER A 148 33.50 -18.86 21.99
N ALA A 149 34.03 -17.66 21.72
CA ALA A 149 33.75 -16.92 20.48
C ALA A 149 34.18 -17.70 19.22
N MET A 150 35.36 -18.34 19.25
CA MET A 150 35.84 -19.19 18.15
C MET A 150 34.93 -20.42 17.94
N LYS A 151 34.46 -21.03 19.03
CA LYS A 151 33.52 -22.16 18.97
C LYS A 151 32.17 -21.73 18.42
N LEU A 152 31.68 -20.56 18.82
CA LEU A 152 30.45 -19.96 18.32
C LEU A 152 30.54 -19.67 16.81
N LEU A 153 31.68 -19.18 16.33
CA LEU A 153 31.91 -18.98 14.89
C LEU A 153 32.05 -20.30 14.10
N LYS A 154 32.33 -21.42 14.79
CA LYS A 154 32.32 -22.76 14.20
C LYS A 154 30.93 -23.42 14.20
N ASP A 155 29.95 -22.81 14.85
CA ASP A 155 28.58 -23.32 14.86
C ASP A 155 27.97 -23.27 13.43
N PRO A 156 27.40 -24.38 12.92
CA PRO A 156 26.87 -24.43 11.56
C PRO A 156 25.77 -23.39 11.28
N ASP A 157 24.91 -23.09 12.24
CA ASP A 157 23.80 -22.16 12.05
C ASP A 157 24.30 -20.70 12.05
N ILE A 158 25.29 -20.40 12.88
CA ILE A 158 25.96 -19.09 12.92
C ILE A 158 26.77 -18.86 11.64
N GLN A 159 27.45 -19.89 11.14
CA GLN A 159 28.14 -19.81 9.85
C GLN A 159 27.20 -19.50 8.70
N ARG A 160 26.02 -20.14 8.64
CA ARG A 160 25.00 -19.83 7.63
C ARG A 160 24.57 -18.37 7.71
N ALA A 161 24.29 -17.86 8.91
CA ALA A 161 23.91 -16.45 9.10
C ALA A 161 25.03 -15.50 8.66
N VAL A 162 26.27 -15.73 9.10
CA VAL A 162 27.42 -14.90 8.70
C VAL A 162 27.63 -14.93 7.19
N SER A 163 27.52 -16.10 6.56
CA SER A 163 27.66 -16.24 5.10
C SER A 163 26.57 -15.49 4.34
N TYR A 164 25.33 -15.51 4.85
CA TYR A 164 24.22 -14.75 4.29
C TYR A 164 24.48 -13.25 4.37
N PHE A 165 24.85 -12.73 5.53
CA PHE A 165 25.16 -11.30 5.69
C PHE A 165 26.39 -10.87 4.86
N ALA A 166 27.40 -11.73 4.71
CA ALA A 166 28.52 -11.46 3.83
C ALA A 166 28.09 -11.36 2.36
N ALA A 167 27.17 -12.23 1.92
CA ALA A 167 26.62 -12.17 0.57
C ALA A 167 25.80 -10.89 0.32
N VAL A 168 24.98 -10.49 1.29
CA VAL A 168 24.21 -9.22 1.25
C VAL A 168 25.14 -8.01 1.24
N ALA A 169 26.17 -7.98 2.10
CA ALA A 169 27.14 -6.90 2.12
C ALA A 169 27.88 -6.79 0.78
N LYS A 170 28.21 -7.93 0.15
CA LYS A 170 28.83 -7.98 -1.17
C LYS A 170 27.90 -7.45 -2.27
N SER A 171 26.61 -7.79 -2.26
CA SER A 171 25.67 -7.29 -3.26
C SER A 171 25.48 -5.78 -3.16
N ILE A 172 25.35 -5.25 -1.93
CA ILE A 172 25.26 -3.80 -1.67
C ILE A 172 26.52 -3.09 -2.20
N GLY A 173 27.71 -3.62 -1.91
CA GLY A 173 28.96 -3.04 -2.40
C GLY A 173 29.05 -2.98 -3.93
N VAL A 174 28.48 -3.96 -4.64
CA VAL A 174 28.42 -3.96 -6.11
C VAL A 174 27.46 -2.89 -6.64
N GLU A 175 26.32 -2.67 -5.98
CA GLU A 175 25.40 -1.59 -6.36
C GLU A 175 25.99 -0.21 -6.10
N LEU A 176 26.62 -0.01 -4.95
CA LEU A 176 27.28 1.26 -4.61
C LEU A 176 28.43 1.63 -5.56
N ALA A 177 29.04 0.64 -6.22
CA ALA A 177 30.07 0.90 -7.23
C ALA A 177 29.51 1.30 -8.61
N LYS A 178 28.20 1.10 -8.83
CA LYS A 178 27.49 1.47 -10.07
C LYS A 178 26.81 2.84 -9.97
N SER A 179 26.58 3.32 -8.75
CA SER A 179 26.05 4.65 -8.42
C SER A 179 27.14 5.70 -8.39
#